data_AF-A0A3R7YN66-F1
#
_entry.id   AF-A0A3R7YN66-F1
#
_cell.length_a   1.000
_cell.length_b   1.000
_cell.length_c   1.000
_cell.angle_alpha   90.00
_cell.angle_beta   90.00
_cell.angle_gamma   90.00
#
_symmetry.space_group_name_H-M   'P 1'
#
loop_
_entity.id
_entity.type
_entity.pdbx_description
1 polymer ?
#
loop_
_entity_poly.entity_id
_entity_poly.type
_entity_poly.pdbx_seq_one_letter_code
_entity_poly.pdbx_strand_id
1 'polypeptide(L)'
;MEVFTAIPSVHGDCREWTYVCKTPLTHVHEAVTAFVDAYNCKFPTQQLTPSLLVAMANNKPLEPTKKISTLLDDHPDMDHDASILLATALYECGSIKDQDKAVSILVHLLDKSNHTDMDAMALYSQVAHDRGKPAQAMQMMLKVLVDRPKDKRVQAKCAAFLEAPRGFEYLQLALDPTSPSTAPAYAYLASVAKDHGAMTACVSCFQQAVAQCPSDVMFALNYVHALEVCGRYGDAFVVVKQFVHNTPTTVVGMDLTCQDIAAVLAPYSTLDDASGHWTEEAAMAWKGTHILFLQGCLRPVPALVDAIEPLRYHYGHLLHTTSIRNEHAYYSCITQLVTIPSLHVPRPRPSNIIYVCGDSHALATAWRSVGAHVLVPALVTGLKHCTTFDCLYDPLWTYNGTLHTGHLRKTSTFYPKVHFFNVIKSIPRGATVVFVFGEIDCREGLLVAVEKCRYEVVPSAFIHPIVPVLDETRHIVQLYNRLFQAKVQGSTLCHWMDFFDSLLTPYNKVPPTPGVDLTGILMV
;
A
#
# COMPACT_ATOMS: atom_id res chain seq x y z
N MET A 1 -30.94 34.99 0.77
CA MET A 1 -29.87 35.57 -0.07
C MET A 1 -28.75 34.55 -0.17
N GLU A 2 -28.05 34.44 -1.29
CA GLU A 2 -27.02 33.41 -1.46
C GLU A 2 -25.68 33.82 -0.81
N VAL A 3 -25.44 33.37 0.43
CA VAL A 3 -24.20 33.66 1.17
C VAL A 3 -22.99 32.85 0.63
N PHE A 4 -23.24 31.71 -0.01
CA PHE A 4 -22.22 30.76 -0.49
C PHE A 4 -22.29 30.54 -2.00
N THR A 5 -21.15 30.23 -2.62
CA THR A 5 -21.07 29.67 -3.98
C THR A 5 -20.32 28.35 -3.88
N ALA A 6 -20.85 27.26 -4.43
CA ALA A 6 -20.10 26.02 -4.57
C ALA A 6 -19.00 26.19 -5.64
N ILE A 7 -17.73 25.93 -5.29
CA ILE A 7 -16.61 26.08 -6.23
C ILE A 7 -16.53 24.86 -7.17
N PRO A 8 -16.39 25.05 -8.50
CA PRO A 8 -16.16 23.96 -9.44
C PRO A 8 -14.79 23.28 -9.28
N SER A 9 -14.66 22.38 -8.30
CA SER A 9 -13.49 21.51 -8.18
C SER A 9 -13.41 20.51 -9.34
N VAL A 10 -12.19 20.29 -9.85
CA VAL A 10 -11.84 19.24 -10.83
C VAL A 10 -11.86 17.83 -10.22
N HIS A 11 -11.96 17.73 -8.89
CA HIS A 11 -12.11 16.48 -8.15
C HIS A 11 -13.44 16.49 -7.38
N GLY A 12 -14.28 15.48 -7.60
CA GLY A 12 -15.68 15.47 -7.15
C GLY A 12 -15.87 15.49 -5.63
N ASP A 13 -15.09 14.69 -4.91
CA ASP A 13 -15.33 14.30 -3.52
C ASP A 13 -15.37 15.47 -2.51
N CYS A 14 -14.69 16.59 -2.79
CA CYS A 14 -14.63 17.74 -1.88
C CYS A 14 -15.83 18.69 -2.00
N ARG A 15 -16.68 18.56 -3.02
CA ARG A 15 -17.74 19.53 -3.35
C ARG A 15 -18.80 19.70 -2.24
N GLU A 16 -18.98 18.71 -1.39
CA GLU A 16 -19.96 18.73 -0.28
C GLU A 16 -19.38 19.16 1.08
N TRP A 17 -18.10 19.52 1.14
CA TRP A 17 -17.37 19.72 2.40
C TRP A 17 -16.68 21.08 2.51
N THR A 18 -16.65 21.88 1.44
CA THR A 18 -15.98 23.19 1.40
C THR A 18 -16.95 24.31 1.05
N TYR A 19 -17.37 25.07 2.07
CA TYR A 19 -18.21 26.25 1.93
C TYR A 19 -17.33 27.51 1.95
N VAL A 20 -17.38 28.32 0.89
CA VAL A 20 -16.68 29.61 0.82
C VAL A 20 -17.67 30.76 0.98
N CYS A 21 -17.47 31.57 2.02
CA CYS A 21 -18.25 32.78 2.26
C CYS A 21 -17.94 33.82 1.17
N LYS A 22 -18.97 34.37 0.51
CA LYS A 22 -18.79 35.45 -0.48
C LYS A 22 -18.37 36.78 0.16
N THR A 23 -18.60 36.94 1.47
CA THR A 23 -18.31 38.15 2.25
C THR A 23 -17.22 37.88 3.31
N PRO A 24 -16.28 38.81 3.54
CA PRO A 24 -15.33 38.71 4.65
C PRO A 24 -16.06 38.63 5.99
N LEU A 25 -15.66 37.67 6.83
CA LEU A 25 -16.16 37.52 8.19
C LEU A 25 -15.32 38.40 9.12
N THR A 26 -15.97 39.33 9.83
CA THR A 26 -15.31 40.36 10.65
C THR A 26 -15.39 40.06 12.14
N HIS A 27 -16.52 39.51 12.62
CA HIS A 27 -16.77 39.23 14.04
C HIS A 27 -17.19 37.77 14.27
N VAL A 28 -16.98 37.28 15.50
CA VAL A 28 -17.23 35.87 15.88
C VAL A 28 -18.65 35.38 15.50
N HIS A 29 -19.69 36.19 15.73
CA HIS A 29 -21.07 35.80 15.39
C HIS A 29 -21.29 35.53 13.89
N GLU A 30 -20.57 36.24 13.01
CA GLU A 30 -20.67 36.06 11.56
C GLU A 30 -20.12 34.69 11.16
N ALA A 31 -18.97 34.30 11.73
CA ALA A 31 -18.37 32.98 11.51
C ALA A 31 -19.19 31.83 12.11
N VAL A 32 -19.76 32.01 13.30
CA VAL A 32 -20.68 31.02 13.91
C VAL A 32 -21.93 30.85 13.04
N THR A 33 -22.49 31.95 12.52
CA THR A 33 -23.67 31.88 11.63
C THR A 33 -23.33 31.18 10.31
N ALA A 34 -22.22 31.54 9.67
CA ALA A 34 -21.78 30.89 8.44
C ALA A 34 -21.48 29.38 8.62
N PHE A 35 -20.95 28.98 9.79
CA PHE A 35 -20.78 27.57 10.13
C PHE A 35 -22.13 26.85 10.30
N VAL A 36 -23.11 27.47 10.98
CA VAL A 36 -24.45 26.89 11.16
C VAL A 36 -25.16 26.74 9.82
N ASP A 37 -25.10 27.74 8.94
CA ASP A 37 -25.73 27.67 7.62
C ASP A 37 -25.12 26.54 6.77
N ALA A 38 -23.79 26.41 6.78
CA ALA A 38 -23.07 25.33 6.10
C ALA A 38 -23.40 23.93 6.68
N TYR A 39 -23.53 23.83 8.01
CA TYR A 39 -23.93 22.60 8.69
C TYR A 39 -25.38 22.21 8.36
N ASN A 40 -26.31 23.17 8.44
CA ASN A 40 -27.74 22.96 8.21
C ASN A 40 -28.07 22.61 6.76
N CYS A 41 -27.29 23.14 5.81
CA CYS A 41 -27.34 22.76 4.39
C CYS A 41 -26.91 21.30 4.16
N LYS A 42 -26.01 20.76 5.01
CA LYS A 42 -25.50 19.38 4.93
C LYS A 42 -26.33 18.37 5.72
N PHE A 43 -26.89 18.77 6.86
CA PHE A 43 -27.61 17.90 7.80
C PHE A 43 -29.08 18.34 7.96
N PRO A 44 -29.92 18.20 6.92
CA PRO A 44 -31.29 18.72 6.91
C PRO A 44 -32.15 18.18 8.06
N THR A 45 -31.90 16.95 8.51
CA THR A 45 -32.63 16.27 9.60
C THR A 45 -32.23 16.71 11.01
N GLN A 46 -31.14 17.46 11.20
CA GLN A 46 -30.61 17.82 12.51
C GLN A 46 -30.13 19.28 12.53
N GLN A 47 -31.08 20.22 12.42
CA GLN A 47 -30.80 21.65 12.36
C GLN A 47 -30.17 22.17 13.66
N LEU A 48 -29.07 22.92 13.53
CA LEU A 48 -28.50 23.79 14.56
C LEU A 48 -29.05 25.21 14.45
N THR A 49 -28.91 25.99 15.52
CA THR A 49 -29.09 27.45 15.50
C THR A 49 -27.85 28.12 16.07
N PRO A 50 -27.52 29.38 15.70
CA PRO A 50 -26.36 30.08 16.26
C PRO A 50 -26.44 30.24 17.78
N SER A 51 -27.65 30.27 18.35
CA SER A 51 -27.91 30.30 19.79
C SER A 51 -27.59 29.00 20.55
N LEU A 52 -27.38 27.87 19.85
CA LEU A 52 -26.97 26.60 20.43
C LEU A 52 -25.44 26.39 20.42
N LEU A 53 -24.68 27.32 19.83
CA LEU A 53 -23.22 27.25 19.75
C LEU A 53 -22.56 28.36 20.55
N VAL A 54 -21.59 27.99 21.39
CA VAL A 54 -20.69 28.92 22.06
C VAL A 54 -19.31 28.75 21.43
N ALA A 55 -18.87 29.74 20.66
CA ALA A 55 -17.49 29.79 20.17
C ALA A 55 -16.53 29.90 21.36
N MET A 56 -15.47 29.09 21.38
CA MET A 56 -14.51 29.04 22.49
C MET A 56 -13.07 29.11 22.01
N ALA A 57 -12.23 29.77 22.79
CA ALA A 57 -10.76 29.69 22.69
C ALA A 57 -10.19 29.42 24.08
N ASN A 58 -9.23 28.50 24.19
CA ASN A 58 -8.58 28.11 25.46
C ASN A 58 -9.58 27.86 26.62
N ASN A 59 -10.66 27.13 26.31
CA ASN A 59 -11.79 26.81 27.20
C ASN A 59 -12.53 28.01 27.81
N LYS A 60 -12.43 29.20 27.19
CA LYS A 60 -13.21 30.40 27.52
C LYS A 60 -14.20 30.71 26.39
N PRO A 61 -15.45 31.12 26.70
CA PRO A 61 -16.38 31.59 25.70
C PRO A 61 -15.88 32.90 25.06
N LEU A 62 -16.06 33.03 23.75
CA LEU A 62 -15.73 34.23 22.99
C LEU A 62 -16.92 35.17 22.93
N GLU A 63 -16.67 36.48 23.05
CA GLU A 63 -17.71 37.48 22.82
C GLU A 63 -18.14 37.45 21.35
N PRO A 64 -19.45 37.33 21.02
CA PRO A 64 -19.93 37.27 19.64
C PRO A 64 -19.58 38.51 18.81
N THR A 65 -19.33 39.64 19.48
CA THR A 65 -18.93 40.93 18.93
C THR A 65 -17.41 41.16 18.88
N LYS A 66 -16.57 40.26 19.43
CA LYS A 66 -15.11 40.39 19.27
C LYS A 66 -14.76 40.19 17.79
N LYS A 67 -13.82 41.00 17.29
CA LYS A 67 -13.30 40.90 15.92
C LYS A 67 -12.48 39.63 15.77
N ILE A 68 -12.59 38.97 14.61
CA ILE A 68 -11.81 37.76 14.33
C ILE A 68 -10.31 38.10 14.25
N SER A 69 -9.93 39.28 13.73
CA SER A 69 -8.53 39.72 13.72
C SER A 69 -7.92 39.76 15.12
N THR A 70 -8.64 40.31 16.11
CA THR A 70 -8.15 40.40 17.49
C THR A 70 -8.21 39.08 18.26
N LEU A 71 -8.56 37.97 17.60
CA LEU A 71 -8.34 36.60 18.07
C LEU A 71 -7.09 35.96 17.47
N LEU A 72 -6.49 36.56 16.44
CA LEU A 72 -5.22 36.14 15.85
C LEU A 72 -4.05 36.90 16.50
N ASP A 73 -4.25 38.18 16.82
CA ASP A 73 -3.26 39.06 17.46
C ASP A 73 -2.82 38.60 18.88
N ASP A 74 -3.62 37.76 19.58
CA ASP A 74 -3.43 37.43 21.00
C ASP A 74 -2.27 36.45 21.31
N HIS A 75 -1.62 35.84 20.30
CA HIS A 75 -0.37 35.06 20.46
C HIS A 75 0.57 35.24 19.25
N PRO A 76 1.89 35.39 19.44
CA PRO A 76 2.84 35.51 18.32
C PRO A 76 2.93 34.24 17.45
N ASP A 77 2.68 33.07 18.04
CA ASP A 77 2.64 31.80 17.30
C ASP A 77 1.38 31.70 16.42
N MET A 78 0.27 32.34 16.82
CA MET A 78 -0.95 32.41 16.00
C MET A 78 -0.79 33.34 14.79
N ASP A 79 0.01 34.40 14.87
CA ASP A 79 0.36 35.24 13.71
C ASP A 79 1.15 34.44 12.65
N HIS A 80 2.07 33.57 13.09
CA HIS A 80 2.77 32.63 12.21
C HIS A 80 1.82 31.58 11.61
N ASP A 81 1.09 30.83 12.44
CA ASP A 81 0.17 29.79 11.97
C ASP A 81 -0.91 30.35 11.03
N ALA A 82 -1.48 31.51 11.37
CA ALA A 82 -2.44 32.21 10.51
C ALA A 82 -1.80 32.68 9.20
N SER A 83 -0.54 33.13 9.21
CA SER A 83 0.20 33.49 7.99
C SER A 83 0.46 32.27 7.09
N ILE A 84 0.79 31.11 7.65
CA ILE A 84 0.96 29.84 6.90
C ILE A 84 -0.38 29.36 6.33
N LEU A 85 -1.45 29.38 7.12
CA LEU A 85 -2.80 29.00 6.67
C LEU A 85 -3.33 29.96 5.59
N LEU A 86 -3.12 31.26 5.76
CA LEU A 86 -3.49 32.28 4.77
C LEU A 86 -2.68 32.11 3.47
N ALA A 87 -1.37 31.90 3.55
CA ALA A 87 -0.53 31.62 2.38
C ALA A 87 -0.97 30.33 1.68
N THR A 88 -1.36 29.28 2.43
CA THR A 88 -1.89 28.03 1.86
C THR A 88 -3.17 28.30 1.08
N ALA A 89 -4.16 28.95 1.71
CA ALA A 89 -5.45 29.24 1.08
C ALA A 89 -5.33 30.19 -0.14
N LEU A 90 -4.47 31.22 -0.06
CA LEU A 90 -4.16 32.12 -1.16
C LEU A 90 -3.43 31.42 -2.31
N TYR A 91 -2.65 30.36 -2.03
CA TYR A 91 -1.94 29.60 -3.07
C TYR A 91 -2.84 28.57 -3.77
N GLU A 92 -3.58 27.77 -2.99
CA GLU A 92 -4.40 26.65 -3.48
C GLU A 92 -5.72 27.11 -4.12
N CYS A 93 -6.36 28.17 -3.59
CA CYS A 93 -7.68 28.64 -4.01
C CYS A 93 -7.70 30.03 -4.66
N GLY A 94 -6.56 30.74 -4.66
CA GLY A 94 -6.47 32.13 -5.12
C GLY A 94 -6.27 32.31 -6.64
N SER A 95 -6.44 33.54 -7.12
CA SER A 95 -5.98 33.91 -8.46
C SER A 95 -4.45 34.01 -8.52
N ILE A 96 -3.85 34.15 -9.71
CA ILE A 96 -2.39 34.35 -9.86
C ILE A 96 -1.89 35.51 -8.96
N LYS A 97 -2.68 36.60 -8.85
CA LYS A 97 -2.36 37.75 -7.98
C LYS A 97 -2.42 37.44 -6.48
N ASP A 98 -3.12 36.38 -6.09
CA ASP A 98 -3.24 35.91 -4.71
C ASP A 98 -2.15 34.89 -4.41
N GLN A 99 -1.79 34.03 -5.37
CA GLN A 99 -0.60 33.19 -5.31
C GLN A 99 0.68 34.03 -5.15
N ASP A 100 0.77 35.20 -5.80
CA ASP A 100 1.89 36.13 -5.61
C ASP A 100 1.91 36.77 -4.20
N LYS A 101 0.75 36.97 -3.55
CA LYS A 101 0.68 37.35 -2.12
C LYS A 101 1.14 36.21 -1.23
N ALA A 102 0.71 34.98 -1.50
CA ALA A 102 1.19 33.79 -0.76
C ALA A 102 2.71 33.66 -0.84
N VAL A 103 3.29 33.81 -2.04
CA VAL A 103 4.75 33.88 -2.24
C VAL A 103 5.37 35.00 -1.40
N SER A 104 4.78 36.19 -1.39
CA SER A 104 5.32 37.34 -0.63
C SER A 104 5.32 37.09 0.89
N ILE A 105 4.26 36.48 1.42
CA ILE A 105 4.16 36.08 2.83
C ILE A 105 5.24 35.04 3.17
N LEU A 106 5.38 34.00 2.34
CA LEU A 106 6.34 32.92 2.57
C LEU A 106 7.79 33.37 2.48
N VAL A 107 8.13 34.24 1.53
CA VAL A 107 9.46 34.85 1.45
C VAL A 107 9.72 35.71 2.67
N HIS A 108 8.75 36.52 3.13
CA HIS A 108 8.92 37.31 4.34
C HIS A 108 9.17 36.45 5.60
N LEU A 109 8.43 35.35 5.78
CA LEU A 109 8.64 34.39 6.87
C LEU A 109 10.02 33.71 6.80
N LEU A 110 10.42 33.29 5.59
CA LEU A 110 11.72 32.67 5.35
C LEU A 110 12.88 33.64 5.59
N ASP A 111 12.76 34.91 5.20
CA ASP A 111 13.80 35.92 5.43
C ASP A 111 13.87 36.31 6.92
N LYS A 112 12.71 36.56 7.56
CA LYS A 112 12.57 36.86 9.01
C LYS A 112 13.15 35.75 9.90
N SER A 113 13.11 34.50 9.46
CA SER A 113 13.64 33.33 10.16
C SER A 113 15.05 32.90 9.73
N ASN A 114 15.72 33.62 8.81
CA ASN A 114 16.99 33.20 8.21
C ASN A 114 16.95 31.76 7.65
N HIS A 115 15.85 31.45 6.96
CA HIS A 115 15.52 30.16 6.35
C HIS A 115 15.50 28.97 7.35
N THR A 116 15.10 29.20 8.60
CA THR A 116 14.87 28.16 9.61
C THR A 116 13.40 27.78 9.78
N ASP A 117 12.47 28.61 9.29
CA ASP A 117 11.03 28.33 9.27
C ASP A 117 10.72 27.16 8.31
N MET A 118 10.41 26.00 8.88
CA MET A 118 10.18 24.76 8.13
C MET A 118 8.77 24.66 7.55
N ASP A 119 7.78 25.37 8.11
CA ASP A 119 6.41 25.39 7.57
C ASP A 119 6.32 26.30 6.35
N ALA A 120 6.93 27.49 6.43
CA ALA A 120 7.11 28.36 5.26
C ALA A 120 7.94 27.64 4.18
N MET A 121 8.98 26.88 4.56
CA MET A 121 9.76 26.07 3.61
C MET A 121 8.97 24.89 3.01
N ALA A 122 8.11 24.23 3.79
CA ALA A 122 7.27 23.11 3.34
C ALA A 122 6.18 23.56 2.36
N LEU A 123 5.70 24.81 2.46
CA LEU A 123 4.80 25.39 1.47
C LEU A 123 5.56 26.02 0.30
N TYR A 124 6.60 26.82 0.54
CA TYR A 124 7.37 27.48 -0.52
C TYR A 124 8.09 26.49 -1.45
N SER A 125 8.47 25.31 -0.96
CA SER A 125 8.99 24.23 -1.82
C SER A 125 7.97 23.72 -2.84
N GLN A 126 6.67 23.65 -2.48
CA GLN A 126 5.59 23.38 -3.44
C GLN A 126 5.52 24.49 -4.49
N VAL A 127 5.53 25.76 -4.06
CA VAL A 127 5.48 26.90 -4.97
C VAL A 127 6.69 26.96 -5.90
N ALA A 128 7.87 26.59 -5.42
CA ALA A 128 9.09 26.49 -6.23
C ALA A 128 9.00 25.35 -7.27
N HIS A 129 8.47 24.19 -6.89
CA HIS A 129 8.22 23.08 -7.82
C HIS A 129 7.28 23.52 -8.95
N ASP A 130 6.12 24.05 -8.59
CA ASP A 130 5.03 24.37 -9.52
C ASP A 130 5.35 25.61 -10.39
N ARG A 131 6.22 26.51 -9.92
CA ARG A 131 6.79 27.61 -10.73
C ARG A 131 8.08 27.22 -11.47
N GLY A 132 8.31 25.93 -11.73
CA GLY A 132 9.35 25.45 -12.62
C GLY A 132 10.78 25.50 -12.06
N LYS A 133 10.95 25.48 -10.72
CA LYS A 133 12.24 25.42 -10.02
C LYS A 133 12.42 24.12 -9.22
N PRO A 134 12.22 22.92 -9.81
CA PRO A 134 12.20 21.65 -9.08
C PRO A 134 13.51 21.32 -8.35
N ALA A 135 14.67 21.75 -8.85
CA ALA A 135 15.95 21.61 -8.13
C ALA A 135 15.95 22.36 -6.78
N GLN A 136 15.46 23.60 -6.75
CA GLN A 136 15.35 24.39 -5.52
C GLN A 136 14.29 23.78 -4.58
N ALA A 137 13.18 23.30 -5.15
CA ALA A 137 12.13 22.62 -4.41
C ALA A 137 12.64 21.33 -3.73
N MET A 138 13.43 20.52 -4.43
CA MET A 138 14.03 19.29 -3.88
C MET A 138 14.97 19.59 -2.71
N GLN A 139 15.88 20.56 -2.86
CA GLN A 139 16.80 20.95 -1.78
C GLN A 139 16.06 21.42 -0.51
N MET A 140 15.01 22.23 -0.67
CA MET A 140 14.17 22.68 0.44
C MET A 140 13.35 21.53 1.06
N MET A 141 12.77 20.67 0.23
CA MET A 141 12.00 19.49 0.69
C MET A 141 12.88 18.52 1.48
N LEU A 142 14.11 18.28 1.05
CA LEU A 142 15.07 17.44 1.79
C LEU A 142 15.43 18.06 3.15
N LYS A 143 15.62 19.39 3.24
CA LYS A 143 15.86 20.07 4.52
C LYS A 143 14.66 19.92 5.47
N VAL A 144 13.44 20.12 4.99
CA VAL A 144 12.20 19.93 5.79
C VAL A 144 12.02 18.46 6.19
N LEU A 145 12.36 17.49 5.33
CA LEU A 145 12.25 16.06 5.64
C LEU A 145 13.28 15.61 6.68
N VAL A 146 14.47 16.21 6.73
CA VAL A 146 15.47 15.96 7.78
C VAL A 146 15.02 16.49 9.14
N ASP A 147 14.33 17.65 9.19
CA ASP A 147 13.71 18.19 10.41
C ASP A 147 12.49 17.34 10.84
N ARG A 148 11.67 16.91 9.87
CA ARG A 148 10.35 16.27 10.10
C ARG A 148 10.27 14.86 9.49
N PRO A 149 11.18 13.92 9.81
CA PRO A 149 11.31 12.64 9.11
C PRO A 149 10.15 11.65 9.36
N LYS A 150 9.16 12.04 10.18
CA LYS A 150 7.93 11.28 10.50
C LYS A 150 6.65 11.96 10.02
N ASP A 151 6.70 13.19 9.49
CA ASP A 151 5.51 13.88 9.00
C ASP A 151 5.04 13.26 7.67
N LYS A 152 3.86 12.63 7.69
CA LYS A 152 3.28 11.97 6.52
C LYS A 152 2.83 12.93 5.41
N ARG A 153 2.70 14.24 5.67
CA ARG A 153 2.48 15.28 4.65
C ARG A 153 3.79 15.63 3.93
N VAL A 154 4.88 15.80 4.68
CA VAL A 154 6.22 16.04 4.13
C VAL A 154 6.72 14.84 3.34
N GLN A 155 6.56 13.62 3.89
CA GLN A 155 6.88 12.37 3.18
C GLN A 155 6.08 12.24 1.87
N ALA A 156 4.78 12.55 1.86
CA ALA A 156 3.97 12.53 0.64
C ALA A 156 4.43 13.56 -0.42
N LYS A 157 4.74 14.80 -0.02
CA LYS A 157 5.27 15.82 -0.93
C LYS A 157 6.64 15.43 -1.50
N CYS A 158 7.53 14.89 -0.66
CA CYS A 158 8.84 14.40 -1.11
C CYS A 158 8.70 13.26 -2.12
N ALA A 159 7.86 12.26 -1.85
CA ALA A 159 7.57 11.18 -2.79
C ALA A 159 7.02 11.70 -4.14
N ALA A 160 6.13 12.70 -4.12
CA ALA A 160 5.61 13.33 -5.32
C ALA A 160 6.69 14.08 -6.12
N PHE A 161 7.61 14.80 -5.46
CA PHE A 161 8.73 15.48 -6.11
C PHE A 161 9.74 14.50 -6.73
N LEU A 162 9.88 13.30 -6.17
CA LEU A 162 10.78 12.26 -6.71
C LEU A 162 10.18 11.54 -7.92
N GLU A 163 8.87 11.26 -7.91
CA GLU A 163 8.13 10.63 -9.03
C GLU A 163 7.87 11.62 -10.19
N ALA A 164 7.99 12.92 -9.96
CA ALA A 164 7.84 13.97 -10.98
C ALA A 164 8.87 13.80 -12.12
N PRO A 165 8.59 14.32 -13.34
CA PRO A 165 9.55 14.27 -14.45
C PRO A 165 10.90 14.88 -14.06
N ARG A 166 11.97 14.07 -14.19
CA ARG A 166 13.35 14.40 -13.78
C ARG A 166 13.54 14.60 -12.25
N GLY A 167 12.53 14.31 -11.42
CA GLY A 167 12.58 14.40 -9.96
C GLY A 167 13.78 13.67 -9.35
N PHE A 168 14.07 12.47 -9.86
CA PHE A 168 15.24 11.69 -9.47
C PHE A 168 16.58 12.35 -9.85
N GLU A 169 16.70 13.00 -11.02
CA GLU A 169 17.91 13.75 -11.39
C GLU A 169 18.14 14.92 -10.42
N TYR A 170 17.07 15.61 -9.99
CA TYR A 170 17.16 16.68 -9.00
C TYR A 170 17.52 16.17 -7.60
N LEU A 171 17.19 14.92 -7.25
CA LEU A 171 17.74 14.27 -6.05
C LEU A 171 19.24 13.99 -6.20
N GLN A 172 19.68 13.43 -7.33
CA GLN A 172 21.10 13.15 -7.59
C GLN A 172 21.96 14.42 -7.58
N LEU A 173 21.41 15.58 -7.96
CA LEU A 173 22.06 16.89 -7.87
C LEU A 173 22.02 17.52 -6.46
N ALA A 174 21.22 16.98 -5.54
CA ALA A 174 21.06 17.48 -4.17
C ALA A 174 21.81 16.65 -3.12
N LEU A 175 22.24 15.43 -3.45
CA LEU A 175 23.06 14.57 -2.60
C LEU A 175 24.52 14.56 -3.05
N ASP A 176 25.45 14.60 -2.09
CA ASP A 176 26.88 14.42 -2.36
C ASP A 176 27.17 12.93 -2.65
N PRO A 177 27.61 12.56 -3.86
CA PRO A 177 27.89 11.15 -4.19
C PRO A 177 29.12 10.58 -3.46
N THR A 178 29.92 11.41 -2.78
CA THR A 178 31.10 11.00 -2.01
C THR A 178 30.83 10.82 -0.52
N SER A 179 29.68 11.30 -0.02
CA SER A 179 29.33 11.19 1.40
C SER A 179 28.93 9.75 1.79
N PRO A 180 29.45 9.20 2.91
CA PRO A 180 29.05 7.87 3.41
C PRO A 180 27.58 7.81 3.86
N SER A 181 26.90 8.95 4.04
CA SER A 181 25.46 8.97 4.35
C SER A 181 24.56 8.81 3.12
N THR A 182 25.10 8.85 1.90
CA THR A 182 24.30 8.95 0.68
C THR A 182 23.58 7.64 0.30
N ALA A 183 24.20 6.47 0.47
CA ALA A 183 23.49 5.19 0.27
C ALA A 183 22.35 4.97 1.29
N PRO A 184 22.55 5.23 2.61
CA PRO A 184 21.44 5.30 3.57
C PRO A 184 20.36 6.34 3.21
N ALA A 185 20.73 7.52 2.70
CA ALA A 185 19.77 8.55 2.30
C ALA A 185 18.90 8.08 1.12
N TYR A 186 19.51 7.45 0.10
CA TYR A 186 18.76 6.81 -0.98
C TYR A 186 17.82 5.72 -0.46
N ALA A 187 18.26 4.84 0.43
CA ALA A 187 17.40 3.77 0.99
C ALA A 187 16.23 4.32 1.85
N TYR A 188 16.45 5.40 2.60
CA TYR A 188 15.39 6.10 3.33
C TYR A 188 14.39 6.76 2.39
N LEU A 189 14.86 7.52 1.39
CA LEU A 189 14.00 8.17 0.40
C LEU A 189 13.24 7.16 -0.47
N ALA A 190 13.84 6.01 -0.78
CA ALA A 190 13.17 4.90 -1.45
C ALA A 190 12.03 4.31 -0.60
N SER A 191 12.21 4.25 0.73
CA SER A 191 11.19 3.79 1.68
C SER A 191 10.04 4.81 1.80
N VAL A 192 10.35 6.11 1.85
CA VAL A 192 9.37 7.21 1.78
C VAL A 192 8.58 7.14 0.47
N ALA A 193 9.26 6.94 -0.66
CA ALA A 193 8.64 6.79 -1.97
C ALA A 193 7.72 5.55 -2.03
N LYS A 194 8.15 4.41 -1.46
CA LYS A 194 7.34 3.18 -1.33
C LYS A 194 6.06 3.40 -0.52
N ASP A 195 6.17 3.99 0.68
CA ASP A 195 5.02 4.25 1.55
C ASP A 195 3.93 5.11 0.86
N HIS A 196 4.34 5.99 -0.04
CA HIS A 196 3.49 6.91 -0.80
C HIS A 196 3.33 6.53 -2.30
N GLY A 197 3.68 5.30 -2.69
CA GLY A 197 3.36 4.73 -4.00
C GLY A 197 4.13 5.30 -5.20
N ALA A 198 5.14 6.14 -4.95
CA ALA A 198 6.09 6.66 -5.92
C ALA A 198 7.08 5.55 -6.30
N MET A 199 6.60 4.56 -7.04
CA MET A 199 7.34 3.32 -7.27
C MET A 199 8.49 3.45 -8.28
N THR A 200 8.42 4.41 -9.21
CA THR A 200 9.55 4.68 -10.12
C THR A 200 10.73 5.23 -9.33
N ALA A 201 10.49 6.25 -8.50
CA ALA A 201 11.45 6.82 -7.57
C ALA A 201 11.96 5.80 -6.55
N CYS A 202 11.09 4.97 -5.99
CA CYS A 202 11.46 3.89 -5.06
C CYS A 202 12.50 2.95 -5.66
N VAL A 203 12.25 2.47 -6.90
CA VAL A 203 13.17 1.58 -7.63
C VAL A 203 14.49 2.30 -7.94
N SER A 204 14.46 3.53 -8.45
CA SER A 204 15.69 4.28 -8.78
C SER A 204 16.55 4.62 -7.54
N CYS A 205 15.92 4.98 -6.42
CA CYS A 205 16.62 5.22 -5.16
C CYS A 205 17.25 3.93 -4.60
N PHE A 206 16.51 2.82 -4.51
CA PHE A 206 17.09 1.55 -4.06
C PHE A 206 18.19 1.04 -5.00
N GLN A 207 18.08 1.27 -6.31
CA GLN A 207 19.14 0.95 -7.27
C GLN A 207 20.45 1.68 -6.95
N GLN A 208 20.41 2.96 -6.57
CA GLN A 208 21.62 3.70 -6.16
C GLN A 208 22.15 3.23 -4.81
N ALA A 209 21.28 2.95 -3.83
CA ALA A 209 21.70 2.42 -2.53
C ALA A 209 22.46 1.08 -2.68
N VAL A 210 21.94 0.16 -3.52
CA VAL A 210 22.61 -1.11 -3.83
C VAL A 210 23.88 -0.91 -4.68
N ALA A 211 23.89 0.05 -5.63
CA ALA A 211 25.09 0.33 -6.41
C ALA A 211 26.26 0.88 -5.57
N GLN A 212 25.96 1.66 -4.52
CA GLN A 212 26.96 2.20 -3.59
C GLN A 212 27.34 1.22 -2.47
N CYS A 213 26.41 0.36 -2.03
CA CYS A 213 26.64 -0.64 -0.99
C CYS A 213 26.13 -2.04 -1.44
N PRO A 214 26.82 -2.70 -2.39
CA PRO A 214 26.34 -3.94 -3.03
C PRO A 214 26.29 -5.17 -2.12
N SER A 215 26.88 -5.08 -0.93
CA SER A 215 26.86 -6.12 0.10
C SER A 215 25.84 -5.84 1.22
N ASP A 216 25.11 -4.73 1.19
CA ASP A 216 24.07 -4.44 2.18
C ASP A 216 22.81 -5.27 1.92
N VAL A 217 22.55 -6.22 2.81
CA VAL A 217 21.41 -7.15 2.72
C VAL A 217 20.05 -6.46 2.81
N MET A 218 19.96 -5.31 3.50
CA MET A 218 18.72 -4.56 3.67
C MET A 218 18.42 -3.72 2.43
N PHE A 219 19.43 -3.12 1.80
CA PHE A 219 19.27 -2.41 0.53
C PHE A 219 18.91 -3.38 -0.59
N ALA A 220 19.65 -4.49 -0.72
CA ALA A 220 19.39 -5.52 -1.74
C ALA A 220 17.98 -6.12 -1.60
N LEU A 221 17.56 -6.46 -0.38
CA LEU A 221 16.21 -6.95 -0.09
C LEU A 221 15.11 -5.94 -0.47
N ASN A 222 15.24 -4.69 -0.02
CA ASN A 222 14.20 -3.70 -0.30
C ASN A 222 14.15 -3.31 -1.79
N TYR A 223 15.27 -3.42 -2.51
CA TYR A 223 15.30 -3.27 -3.96
C TYR A 223 14.55 -4.39 -4.68
N VAL A 224 14.76 -5.66 -4.29
CA VAL A 224 14.00 -6.82 -4.77
C VAL A 224 12.49 -6.62 -4.55
N HIS A 225 12.09 -6.23 -3.33
CA HIS A 225 10.69 -5.90 -3.00
C HIS A 225 10.11 -4.75 -3.85
N ALA A 226 10.91 -3.73 -4.17
CA ALA A 226 10.46 -2.62 -5.02
C ALA A 226 10.26 -3.06 -6.47
N LEU A 227 11.09 -3.97 -6.97
CA LEU A 227 10.96 -4.56 -8.30
C LEU A 227 9.75 -5.52 -8.40
N GLU A 228 9.49 -6.33 -7.37
CA GLU A 228 8.29 -7.19 -7.27
C GLU A 228 6.99 -6.36 -7.33
N VAL A 229 6.89 -5.27 -6.56
CA VAL A 229 5.75 -4.33 -6.60
C VAL A 229 5.56 -3.69 -8.00
N CYS A 230 6.63 -3.57 -8.77
CA CYS A 230 6.61 -3.12 -10.15
C CYS A 230 6.30 -4.24 -11.18
N GLY A 231 6.13 -5.50 -10.75
CA GLY A 231 6.00 -6.67 -11.63
C GLY A 231 7.30 -7.04 -12.36
N ARG A 232 8.44 -6.48 -11.94
CA ARG A 232 9.76 -6.62 -12.57
C ARG A 232 10.52 -7.85 -12.04
N TYR A 233 9.85 -9.00 -12.06
CA TYR A 233 10.36 -10.24 -11.46
C TYR A 233 11.71 -10.71 -12.05
N GLY A 234 11.94 -10.50 -13.35
CA GLY A 234 13.22 -10.80 -14.01
C GLY A 234 14.38 -9.96 -13.46
N ASP A 235 14.17 -8.66 -13.26
CA ASP A 235 15.17 -7.78 -12.64
C ASP A 235 15.41 -8.15 -11.17
N ALA A 236 14.35 -8.47 -10.44
CA ALA A 236 14.43 -8.92 -9.05
C ALA A 236 15.29 -10.20 -8.92
N PHE A 237 15.11 -11.16 -9.83
CA PHE A 237 15.94 -12.37 -9.93
C PHE A 237 17.42 -12.06 -10.22
N VAL A 238 17.70 -11.12 -11.14
CA VAL A 238 19.07 -10.65 -11.42
C VAL A 238 19.71 -10.01 -10.18
N VAL A 239 18.97 -9.20 -9.43
CA VAL A 239 19.46 -8.58 -8.17
C VAL A 239 19.76 -9.64 -7.12
N VAL A 240 18.90 -10.66 -6.94
CA VAL A 240 19.16 -11.78 -6.02
C VAL A 240 20.46 -12.50 -6.41
N LYS A 241 20.63 -12.85 -7.70
CA LYS A 241 21.86 -13.50 -8.19
C LYS A 241 23.10 -12.66 -8.00
N GLN A 242 23.03 -11.36 -8.30
CA GLN A 242 24.17 -10.45 -8.13
C GLN A 242 24.54 -10.29 -6.64
N PHE A 243 23.56 -10.21 -5.75
CA PHE A 243 23.82 -10.14 -4.31
C PHE A 243 24.56 -11.37 -3.82
N VAL A 244 24.02 -12.59 -4.04
CA VAL A 244 24.64 -13.82 -3.51
C VAL A 244 26.03 -14.10 -4.11
N HIS A 245 26.29 -13.64 -5.34
CA HIS A 245 27.62 -13.70 -5.97
C HIS A 245 28.60 -12.64 -5.43
N ASN A 246 28.10 -11.46 -5.00
CA ASN A 246 28.92 -10.41 -4.38
C ASN A 246 29.23 -10.68 -2.90
N THR A 247 28.43 -11.50 -2.22
CA THR A 247 28.54 -11.79 -0.77
C THR A 247 28.75 -13.29 -0.46
N PRO A 248 29.61 -14.04 -1.20
CA PRO A 248 29.61 -15.50 -1.18
C PRO A 248 29.86 -16.09 0.22
N THR A 249 30.64 -15.41 1.06
CA THR A 249 30.96 -15.80 2.44
C THR A 249 29.94 -15.33 3.49
N THR A 250 28.88 -14.63 3.12
CA THR A 250 27.81 -14.24 4.06
C THR A 250 26.98 -15.45 4.42
N VAL A 251 27.02 -15.81 5.71
CA VAL A 251 26.34 -16.97 6.30
C VAL A 251 24.95 -16.59 6.82
N VAL A 252 23.99 -17.49 6.70
CA VAL A 252 22.67 -17.41 7.36
C VAL A 252 22.52 -18.59 8.32
N GLY A 253 22.24 -18.31 9.60
CA GLY A 253 22.21 -19.34 10.63
C GLY A 253 23.62 -19.82 10.99
N MET A 254 23.88 -21.13 10.89
CA MET A 254 25.16 -21.74 11.27
C MET A 254 26.09 -21.97 10.07
N ASP A 255 25.62 -22.68 9.04
CA ASP A 255 26.49 -23.23 7.99
C ASP A 255 26.15 -22.79 6.56
N LEU A 256 24.93 -22.29 6.30
CA LEU A 256 24.53 -21.92 4.94
C LEU A 256 25.21 -20.63 4.48
N THR A 257 25.90 -20.69 3.35
CA THR A 257 26.50 -19.53 2.70
C THR A 257 25.66 -19.00 1.54
N CYS A 258 25.86 -17.73 1.18
CA CYS A 258 25.33 -17.21 -0.09
C CYS A 258 25.95 -17.91 -1.31
N GLN A 259 27.17 -18.47 -1.20
CA GLN A 259 27.77 -19.28 -2.26
C GLN A 259 26.97 -20.56 -2.58
N ASP A 260 26.32 -21.18 -1.59
CA ASP A 260 25.46 -22.35 -1.81
C ASP A 260 24.21 -21.96 -2.62
N ILE A 261 23.59 -20.83 -2.27
CA ILE A 261 22.47 -20.25 -3.03
C ILE A 261 22.91 -19.87 -4.45
N ALA A 262 24.10 -19.29 -4.59
CA ALA A 262 24.68 -18.95 -5.89
C ALA A 262 24.90 -20.20 -6.76
N ALA A 263 25.33 -21.32 -6.17
CA ALA A 263 25.51 -22.59 -6.87
C ALA A 263 24.17 -23.15 -7.39
N VAL A 264 23.09 -23.08 -6.60
CA VAL A 264 21.75 -23.46 -7.04
C VAL A 264 21.23 -22.57 -8.18
N LEU A 265 21.50 -21.26 -8.12
CA LEU A 265 21.04 -20.30 -9.13
C LEU A 265 21.93 -20.22 -10.38
N ALA A 266 23.12 -20.85 -10.36
CA ALA A 266 24.08 -20.81 -11.46
C ALA A 266 23.56 -21.38 -12.80
N PRO A 267 22.81 -22.50 -12.86
CA PRO A 267 22.31 -23.07 -14.12
C PRO A 267 21.26 -22.21 -14.82
N TYR A 268 20.64 -21.26 -14.12
CA TYR A 268 19.49 -20.50 -14.57
C TYR A 268 19.93 -19.06 -14.87
N SER A 269 20.38 -18.79 -16.10
CA SER A 269 20.94 -17.48 -16.47
C SER A 269 19.94 -16.36 -16.25
N THR A 270 18.73 -16.53 -16.78
CA THR A 270 17.54 -15.69 -16.65
C THR A 270 16.48 -16.35 -15.76
N LEU A 271 15.40 -15.62 -15.47
CA LEU A 271 14.24 -16.17 -14.77
C LEU A 271 13.50 -17.22 -15.61
N ASP A 272 13.43 -17.04 -16.94
CA ASP A 272 12.72 -17.95 -17.85
C ASP A 272 13.42 -19.33 -17.95
N ASP A 273 14.74 -19.39 -17.81
CA ASP A 273 15.52 -20.65 -17.81
C ASP A 273 15.12 -21.59 -16.66
N ALA A 274 14.60 -21.01 -15.56
CA ALA A 274 14.11 -21.73 -14.39
C ALA A 274 12.69 -22.30 -14.56
N SER A 275 11.99 -21.96 -15.66
CA SER A 275 10.66 -22.52 -15.99
C SER A 275 10.69 -24.02 -16.24
N GLY A 276 9.71 -24.75 -15.68
CA GLY A 276 9.55 -26.19 -15.91
C GLY A 276 8.77 -26.92 -14.82
N HIS A 277 8.69 -28.25 -14.97
CA HIS A 277 7.96 -29.12 -14.05
C HIS A 277 8.75 -29.39 -12.76
N TRP A 278 8.00 -29.66 -11.70
CA TRP A 278 8.53 -30.23 -10.45
C TRP A 278 8.73 -31.74 -10.59
N THR A 279 9.78 -32.28 -9.97
CA THR A 279 10.11 -33.72 -9.92
C THR A 279 10.51 -34.09 -8.49
N GLU A 280 10.04 -35.23 -8.00
CA GLU A 280 10.06 -35.60 -6.57
C GLU A 280 11.45 -35.62 -5.90
N GLU A 281 12.52 -35.83 -6.68
CA GLU A 281 13.89 -36.02 -6.16
C GLU A 281 14.60 -34.73 -5.71
N ALA A 282 14.09 -33.55 -6.07
CA ALA A 282 14.95 -32.37 -6.22
C ALA A 282 14.82 -31.35 -5.06
N ALA A 283 15.97 -30.96 -4.47
CA ALA A 283 16.02 -30.41 -3.12
C ALA A 283 17.26 -29.55 -2.74
N MET A 284 17.24 -28.71 -1.69
CA MET A 284 16.40 -27.50 -1.46
C MET A 284 17.27 -26.31 -0.84
N ALA A 285 16.98 -24.96 -0.94
CA ALA A 285 17.56 -23.70 -0.29
C ALA A 285 16.96 -22.18 -0.53
N TRP A 286 15.75 -21.72 -0.13
CA TRP A 286 15.06 -20.33 -0.18
C TRP A 286 15.24 -19.14 -1.24
N LYS A 287 14.42 -18.08 -0.99
CA LYS A 287 14.25 -16.64 -1.38
C LYS A 287 14.04 -16.26 -2.82
N GLY A 288 14.76 -16.87 -3.75
CA GLY A 288 14.26 -16.89 -5.12
C GLY A 288 12.87 -17.56 -5.14
N THR A 289 12.64 -18.52 -4.24
CA THR A 289 11.49 -19.43 -4.19
C THR A 289 10.13 -18.77 -4.36
N HIS A 290 9.89 -17.58 -3.80
CA HIS A 290 8.58 -16.93 -3.91
C HIS A 290 8.37 -16.37 -5.33
N ILE A 291 9.30 -15.56 -5.84
CA ILE A 291 9.31 -15.07 -7.22
C ILE A 291 9.24 -16.25 -8.20
N LEU A 292 10.07 -17.27 -7.97
CA LEU A 292 10.18 -18.44 -8.82
C LEU A 292 8.87 -19.26 -8.82
N PHE A 293 8.25 -19.47 -7.67
CA PHE A 293 6.95 -20.12 -7.59
C PHE A 293 5.85 -19.28 -8.27
N LEU A 294 5.81 -17.97 -8.10
CA LEU A 294 4.85 -17.08 -8.76
C LEU A 294 4.98 -17.03 -10.29
N GLN A 295 6.14 -17.37 -10.84
CA GLN A 295 6.41 -17.31 -12.29
C GLN A 295 6.48 -18.71 -12.94
N GLY A 296 6.11 -19.78 -12.23
CA GLY A 296 6.15 -21.14 -12.76
C GLY A 296 7.58 -21.69 -12.93
N CYS A 297 8.54 -21.02 -12.31
CA CYS A 297 9.97 -21.34 -12.34
C CYS A 297 10.33 -22.44 -11.33
N LEU A 298 9.60 -23.57 -11.41
CA LEU A 298 9.61 -24.64 -10.41
C LEU A 298 10.79 -25.63 -10.55
N ARG A 299 11.85 -25.29 -11.31
CA ARG A 299 13.06 -26.13 -11.42
C ARG A 299 14.08 -25.86 -10.31
N PRO A 300 14.43 -24.60 -9.98
CA PRO A 300 15.20 -24.29 -8.78
C PRO A 300 14.37 -24.34 -7.48
N VAL A 301 13.05 -24.10 -7.49
CA VAL A 301 12.20 -24.19 -6.27
C VAL A 301 12.46 -25.47 -5.45
N PRO A 302 12.51 -26.67 -6.07
CA PRO A 302 13.30 -27.83 -5.68
C PRO A 302 14.53 -27.52 -4.86
N ALA A 303 15.65 -27.16 -5.48
CA ALA A 303 16.87 -26.71 -4.84
C ALA A 303 16.75 -25.39 -4.03
N LEU A 304 15.53 -24.88 -3.70
CA LEU A 304 15.26 -23.62 -2.97
C LEU A 304 14.23 -23.72 -1.79
N VAL A 305 14.29 -24.76 -0.93
CA VAL A 305 13.80 -24.81 0.48
C VAL A 305 14.80 -25.11 1.67
N ASP A 306 15.79 -26.04 1.63
CA ASP A 306 16.26 -27.02 2.66
C ASP A 306 17.76 -27.02 3.02
N ALA A 307 18.60 -26.29 2.31
CA ALA A 307 19.73 -25.63 2.94
C ALA A 307 19.21 -24.47 3.81
N ILE A 308 17.89 -24.17 3.74
CA ILE A 308 17.16 -23.22 4.59
C ILE A 308 16.07 -23.86 5.47
N GLU A 309 15.51 -25.04 5.19
CA GLU A 309 14.53 -25.74 6.06
C GLU A 309 15.08 -26.10 7.45
N PRO A 310 16.34 -26.56 7.61
CA PRO A 310 16.99 -26.61 8.92
C PRO A 310 17.03 -25.25 9.61
N LEU A 311 17.23 -24.16 8.85
CA LEU A 311 17.21 -22.80 9.38
C LEU A 311 15.80 -22.31 9.71
N ARG A 312 14.76 -22.73 8.97
CA ARG A 312 13.35 -22.41 9.25
C ARG A 312 12.84 -23.18 10.46
N TYR A 313 13.18 -24.45 10.52
CA TYR A 313 12.88 -25.32 11.64
C TYR A 313 13.53 -24.78 12.93
N HIS A 314 14.81 -24.39 12.85
CA HIS A 314 15.54 -23.87 14.00
C HIS A 314 15.22 -22.41 14.34
N TYR A 315 15.19 -21.49 13.35
CA TYR A 315 15.08 -20.03 13.56
C TYR A 315 13.80 -19.38 13.01
N GLY A 316 12.97 -20.09 12.24
CA GLY A 316 11.74 -19.54 11.64
C GLY A 316 10.74 -19.01 12.66
N HIS A 317 10.74 -19.59 13.86
CA HIS A 317 9.97 -19.08 15.00
C HIS A 317 10.38 -17.66 15.44
N LEU A 318 11.58 -17.18 15.09
CA LEU A 318 12.02 -15.80 15.32
C LEU A 318 11.65 -14.86 14.17
N LEU A 319 11.55 -15.38 12.93
CA LEU A 319 11.40 -14.56 11.72
C LEU A 319 10.09 -13.73 11.71
N HIS A 320 9.07 -14.13 12.46
CA HIS A 320 7.83 -13.37 12.60
C HIS A 320 8.02 -11.96 13.22
N THR A 321 9.11 -11.76 13.98
CA THR A 321 9.48 -10.48 14.59
C THR A 321 10.13 -9.50 13.61
N THR A 322 10.55 -9.98 12.44
CA THR A 322 11.38 -9.24 11.48
C THR A 322 10.56 -8.55 10.39
N SER A 323 11.20 -7.67 9.62
CA SER A 323 10.63 -7.09 8.39
C SER A 323 10.32 -8.12 7.30
N ILE A 324 10.92 -9.33 7.35
CA ILE A 324 10.68 -10.42 6.38
C ILE A 324 9.64 -11.45 6.84
N ARG A 325 8.87 -11.15 7.90
CA ARG A 325 7.80 -12.03 8.39
C ARG A 325 6.77 -12.44 7.33
N ASN A 326 6.49 -11.55 6.37
CA ASN A 326 5.57 -11.83 5.26
C ASN A 326 6.20 -12.84 4.29
N GLU A 327 7.49 -12.70 3.97
CA GLU A 327 8.21 -13.74 3.21
C GLU A 327 8.18 -15.08 3.95
N HIS A 328 8.42 -15.08 5.27
CA HIS A 328 8.33 -16.28 6.09
C HIS A 328 6.94 -16.94 6.05
N ALA A 329 5.86 -16.18 5.87
CA ALA A 329 4.56 -16.76 5.56
C ALA A 329 4.52 -17.34 4.13
N TYR A 330 4.91 -16.57 3.11
CA TYR A 330 4.87 -17.01 1.70
C TYR A 330 5.70 -18.28 1.43
N TYR A 331 7.00 -18.33 1.80
CA TYR A 331 7.81 -19.54 1.56
C TYR A 331 7.33 -20.73 2.45
N SER A 332 6.75 -20.49 3.64
CA SER A 332 6.12 -21.56 4.46
C SER A 332 4.81 -22.10 3.90
N CYS A 333 4.07 -21.33 3.09
CA CYS A 333 3.01 -21.90 2.27
C CYS A 333 3.62 -22.73 1.13
N ILE A 334 4.65 -22.22 0.45
CA ILE A 334 5.26 -22.87 -0.71
C ILE A 334 5.89 -24.23 -0.36
N THR A 335 6.52 -24.42 0.81
CA THR A 335 7.03 -25.75 1.26
C THR A 335 5.97 -26.83 1.22
N GLN A 336 4.83 -26.55 1.83
CA GLN A 336 3.73 -27.50 1.97
C GLN A 336 2.92 -27.59 0.67
N LEU A 337 2.92 -26.54 -0.17
CA LEU A 337 2.32 -26.59 -1.48
C LEU A 337 3.17 -27.39 -2.48
N VAL A 338 4.49 -27.42 -2.37
CA VAL A 338 5.29 -28.31 -3.22
C VAL A 338 5.04 -29.78 -2.90
N THR A 339 4.95 -30.18 -1.63
CA THR A 339 4.74 -31.61 -1.26
C THR A 339 3.43 -32.22 -1.76
N ILE A 340 2.43 -31.41 -2.16
CA ILE A 340 1.19 -31.90 -2.76
C ILE A 340 1.44 -32.28 -4.23
N PRO A 341 1.26 -33.55 -4.64
CA PRO A 341 1.45 -34.00 -6.03
C PRO A 341 0.60 -33.23 -7.05
N SER A 342 0.92 -33.40 -8.33
CA SER A 342 0.20 -32.75 -9.46
C SER A 342 0.40 -31.23 -9.57
N LEU A 343 1.56 -30.69 -9.18
CA LEU A 343 2.00 -29.36 -9.62
C LEU A 343 2.28 -29.39 -11.13
N HIS A 344 1.44 -28.70 -11.91
CA HIS A 344 1.54 -28.61 -13.36
C HIS A 344 2.09 -27.25 -13.77
N VAL A 345 3.20 -27.24 -14.52
CA VAL A 345 3.62 -26.07 -15.32
C VAL A 345 3.53 -26.44 -16.80
N PRO A 346 2.31 -26.48 -17.38
CA PRO A 346 2.18 -26.60 -18.81
C PRO A 346 2.58 -25.27 -19.46
N ARG A 347 2.91 -25.31 -20.75
CA ARG A 347 2.63 -24.19 -21.65
C ARG A 347 1.17 -24.34 -22.07
N PRO A 348 0.19 -23.74 -21.36
CA PRO A 348 -1.21 -24.09 -21.56
C PRO A 348 -1.69 -23.43 -22.85
N ARG A 349 -2.71 -23.99 -23.52
CA ARG A 349 -3.45 -23.20 -24.51
C ARG A 349 -4.14 -22.05 -23.76
N PRO A 350 -4.08 -20.79 -24.21
CA PRO A 350 -4.65 -19.66 -23.47
C PRO A 350 -6.13 -19.82 -23.10
N SER A 351 -6.90 -20.55 -23.92
CA SER A 351 -8.29 -20.96 -23.67
C SER A 351 -8.52 -21.79 -22.39
N ASN A 352 -7.46 -22.36 -21.83
CA ASN A 352 -7.51 -23.28 -20.69
C ASN A 352 -6.91 -22.66 -19.41
N ILE A 353 -6.59 -21.37 -19.41
CA ILE A 353 -6.03 -20.68 -18.25
C ILE A 353 -7.14 -19.99 -17.45
N ILE A 354 -7.09 -20.16 -16.13
CA ILE A 354 -7.84 -19.32 -15.18
C ILE A 354 -6.80 -18.64 -14.29
N TYR A 355 -6.76 -17.31 -14.27
CA TYR A 355 -5.92 -16.56 -13.35
C TYR A 355 -6.60 -16.47 -11.99
N VAL A 356 -5.89 -16.77 -10.91
CA VAL A 356 -6.39 -16.64 -9.54
C VAL A 356 -5.72 -15.44 -8.89
N CYS A 357 -6.45 -14.32 -8.81
CA CYS A 357 -5.95 -13.02 -8.39
C CYS A 357 -6.35 -12.72 -6.93
N GLY A 358 -5.38 -12.55 -6.04
CA GLY A 358 -5.62 -12.32 -4.61
C GLY A 358 -4.31 -12.20 -3.82
N ASP A 359 -4.37 -12.03 -2.50
CA ASP A 359 -3.18 -12.09 -1.64
C ASP A 359 -2.73 -13.56 -1.43
N SER A 360 -1.96 -13.86 -0.38
CA SER A 360 -1.37 -15.18 -0.06
C SER A 360 -2.28 -16.40 -0.30
N HIS A 361 -3.59 -16.27 -0.07
CA HIS A 361 -4.60 -17.30 -0.34
C HIS A 361 -4.61 -17.80 -1.79
N ALA A 362 -4.25 -16.96 -2.78
CA ALA A 362 -4.13 -17.35 -4.18
C ALA A 362 -3.08 -18.46 -4.39
N LEU A 363 -2.02 -18.50 -3.57
CA LEU A 363 -0.95 -19.52 -3.66
C LEU A 363 -1.49 -20.95 -3.48
N ALA A 364 -2.51 -21.14 -2.65
CA ALA A 364 -3.07 -22.47 -2.38
C ALA A 364 -3.60 -23.17 -3.64
N THR A 365 -4.06 -22.37 -4.62
CA THR A 365 -4.59 -22.84 -5.91
C THR A 365 -3.54 -22.91 -7.02
N ALA A 366 -2.35 -22.36 -6.81
CA ALA A 366 -1.36 -22.12 -7.86
C ALA A 366 -0.89 -23.42 -8.53
N TRP A 367 -0.81 -23.38 -9.87
CA TRP A 367 -0.27 -24.46 -10.72
C TRP A 367 -1.02 -25.80 -10.57
N ARG A 368 -2.30 -25.74 -10.21
CA ARG A 368 -3.22 -26.89 -10.15
C ARG A 368 -4.12 -26.96 -11.37
N SER A 369 -4.57 -28.17 -11.69
CA SER A 369 -5.51 -28.43 -12.76
C SER A 369 -6.92 -28.64 -12.19
N VAL A 370 -7.93 -27.97 -12.76
CA VAL A 370 -9.35 -28.13 -12.43
C VAL A 370 -10.10 -28.48 -13.72
N GLY A 371 -10.43 -29.76 -13.87
CA GLY A 371 -10.96 -30.30 -15.12
C GLY A 371 -9.95 -30.09 -16.27
N ALA A 372 -10.36 -29.36 -17.30
CA ALA A 372 -9.49 -29.00 -18.44
C ALA A 372 -8.72 -27.69 -18.23
N HIS A 373 -8.91 -26.97 -17.12
CA HIS A 373 -8.29 -25.68 -16.85
C HIS A 373 -7.07 -25.79 -15.94
N VAL A 374 -6.15 -24.84 -16.04
CA VAL A 374 -4.99 -24.69 -15.16
C VAL A 374 -5.06 -23.33 -14.46
N LEU A 375 -4.86 -23.37 -13.14
CA LEU A 375 -4.92 -22.21 -12.26
C LEU A 375 -3.55 -21.53 -12.18
N VAL A 376 -3.46 -20.28 -12.63
CA VAL A 376 -2.22 -19.48 -12.64
C VAL A 376 -2.31 -18.39 -11.57
N PRO A 377 -1.36 -18.30 -10.61
CA PRO A 377 -1.42 -17.29 -9.57
C PRO A 377 -1.19 -15.88 -10.13
N ALA A 378 -1.98 -14.92 -9.65
CA ALA A 378 -1.81 -13.49 -9.87
C ALA A 378 -1.77 -12.79 -8.50
N LEU A 379 -0.65 -12.95 -7.78
CA LEU A 379 -0.53 -12.51 -6.39
C LEU A 379 -0.52 -10.98 -6.26
N VAL A 380 -1.44 -10.44 -5.47
CA VAL A 380 -1.51 -9.03 -5.10
C VAL A 380 -1.40 -8.91 -3.59
N THR A 381 -0.18 -8.63 -3.13
CA THR A 381 0.16 -8.53 -1.71
C THR A 381 -0.40 -7.25 -1.06
N GLY A 382 -0.96 -7.37 0.15
CA GLY A 382 -1.38 -6.27 1.01
C GLY A 382 -2.65 -5.53 0.59
N LEU A 383 -3.53 -6.15 -0.23
CA LEU A 383 -4.72 -5.48 -0.75
C LEU A 383 -5.98 -5.68 0.12
N LYS A 384 -6.15 -4.79 1.11
CA LYS A 384 -7.35 -4.73 1.95
C LYS A 384 -8.51 -4.06 1.19
N HIS A 385 -9.48 -4.90 0.79
CA HIS A 385 -10.74 -4.63 0.07
C HIS A 385 -10.67 -3.98 -1.33
N CYS A 386 -11.58 -4.44 -2.18
CA CYS A 386 -12.07 -3.77 -3.39
C CYS A 386 -13.59 -3.94 -3.43
N THR A 387 -14.33 -2.87 -3.70
CA THR A 387 -15.74 -2.94 -4.16
C THR A 387 -15.87 -2.16 -5.46
N THR A 388 -16.78 -2.60 -6.32
CA THR A 388 -17.04 -2.12 -7.70
C THR A 388 -15.91 -2.39 -8.70
N PHE A 389 -16.27 -2.97 -9.86
CA PHE A 389 -15.33 -3.42 -10.90
C PHE A 389 -15.42 -2.60 -12.20
N ASP A 390 -16.44 -1.75 -12.34
CA ASP A 390 -16.86 -1.10 -13.58
C ASP A 390 -15.98 0.09 -14.02
N CYS A 391 -14.71 0.10 -13.59
CA CYS A 391 -13.73 1.16 -13.84
C CYS A 391 -12.42 0.65 -14.51
N LEU A 392 -12.33 -0.63 -14.89
CA LEU A 392 -11.11 -1.18 -15.47
C LEU A 392 -10.78 -0.68 -16.90
N TYR A 393 -11.63 0.14 -17.54
CA TYR A 393 -11.34 0.74 -18.85
C TYR A 393 -11.93 2.15 -19.08
N ASP A 394 -11.42 3.16 -18.36
CA ASP A 394 -11.43 4.54 -18.85
C ASP A 394 -9.99 5.13 -18.92
N PRO A 395 -9.39 5.25 -20.13
CA PRO A 395 -8.08 5.86 -20.32
C PRO A 395 -8.10 7.41 -20.28
N LEU A 396 -9.27 8.04 -20.19
CA LEU A 396 -9.45 9.50 -20.23
C LEU A 396 -9.75 10.14 -18.87
N TRP A 397 -9.77 9.35 -17.77
CA TRP A 397 -9.96 9.86 -16.40
C TRP A 397 -11.34 10.52 -16.13
N THR A 398 -12.29 10.33 -17.03
CA THR A 398 -13.56 11.05 -17.19
C THR A 398 -14.77 10.39 -16.53
N TYR A 399 -14.77 9.07 -16.32
CA TYR A 399 -15.92 8.38 -15.74
C TYR A 399 -16.08 8.72 -14.24
N ASN A 400 -17.21 9.31 -13.90
CA ASN A 400 -17.41 10.07 -12.67
C ASN A 400 -18.28 9.34 -11.64
N GLY A 401 -18.41 8.01 -11.74
CA GLY A 401 -19.48 7.25 -11.10
C GLY A 401 -19.17 5.77 -10.80
N THR A 402 -18.04 5.48 -10.17
CA THR A 402 -17.75 4.14 -9.63
C THR A 402 -16.94 4.23 -8.32
N LEU A 403 -17.50 3.77 -7.20
CA LEU A 403 -16.91 3.94 -5.87
C LEU A 403 -15.81 2.90 -5.58
N HIS A 404 -14.58 3.22 -6.00
CA HIS A 404 -13.39 2.47 -5.56
C HIS A 404 -13.16 2.62 -4.06
N THR A 405 -13.19 1.52 -3.31
CA THR A 405 -13.00 1.50 -1.86
C THR A 405 -11.66 0.87 -1.45
N GLY A 406 -11.45 0.69 -0.14
CA GLY A 406 -10.25 0.03 0.40
C GLY A 406 -8.96 0.71 -0.02
N HIS A 407 -7.97 -0.10 -0.40
CA HIS A 407 -6.67 0.37 -0.90
C HIS A 407 -6.71 0.91 -2.34
N LEU A 408 -7.73 0.58 -3.15
CA LEU A 408 -7.79 0.96 -4.58
C LEU A 408 -8.38 2.35 -4.84
N ARG A 409 -9.05 2.98 -3.87
CA ARG A 409 -9.67 4.32 -3.98
C ARG A 409 -8.81 5.35 -4.73
N LYS A 410 -9.41 6.25 -5.53
CA LYS A 410 -8.68 7.19 -6.40
C LYS A 410 -7.61 7.99 -5.62
N THR A 411 -7.95 8.46 -4.43
CA THR A 411 -7.10 9.20 -3.47
C THR A 411 -6.07 8.37 -2.70
N SER A 412 -6.05 7.04 -2.84
CA SER A 412 -5.02 6.20 -2.21
C SER A 412 -3.70 6.27 -2.97
N THR A 413 -2.63 6.55 -2.23
CA THR A 413 -1.23 6.53 -2.67
C THR A 413 -0.49 5.29 -2.16
N PHE A 414 -1.17 4.31 -1.56
CA PHE A 414 -0.51 3.16 -0.92
C PHE A 414 -0.04 2.12 -1.96
N TYR A 415 1.22 1.68 -1.90
CA TYR A 415 1.85 0.86 -2.96
C TYR A 415 1.15 -0.46 -3.35
N PRO A 416 0.38 -1.18 -2.49
CA PRO A 416 -0.41 -2.33 -2.93
C PRO A 416 -1.41 -2.02 -4.06
N LYS A 417 -1.86 -0.77 -4.19
CA LYS A 417 -2.64 -0.30 -5.35
C LYS A 417 -1.81 -0.32 -6.63
N VAL A 418 -0.55 0.10 -6.57
CA VAL A 418 0.39 0.06 -7.70
C VAL A 418 0.71 -1.39 -8.05
N HIS A 419 0.95 -2.24 -7.04
CA HIS A 419 1.16 -3.68 -7.23
C HIS A 419 -0.04 -4.34 -7.91
N PHE A 420 -1.27 -4.11 -7.41
CA PHE A 420 -2.51 -4.58 -8.04
C PHE A 420 -2.58 -4.21 -9.51
N PHE A 421 -2.41 -2.92 -9.85
CA PHE A 421 -2.51 -2.51 -11.25
C PHE A 421 -1.36 -3.03 -12.13
N ASN A 422 -0.20 -3.38 -11.57
CA ASN A 422 0.88 -4.01 -12.34
C ASN A 422 0.61 -5.51 -12.59
N VAL A 423 0.05 -6.21 -11.60
CA VAL A 423 -0.40 -7.61 -11.73
C VAL A 423 -1.59 -7.73 -12.70
N ILE A 424 -2.58 -6.83 -12.62
CA ILE A 424 -3.70 -6.82 -13.58
C ILE A 424 -3.24 -6.51 -15.02
N LYS A 425 -2.16 -5.72 -15.21
CA LYS A 425 -1.58 -5.47 -16.55
C LYS A 425 -0.87 -6.69 -17.15
N SER A 426 -0.41 -7.66 -16.36
CA SER A 426 0.24 -8.88 -16.88
C SER A 426 -0.76 -9.97 -17.27
N ILE A 427 -2.01 -9.88 -16.81
CA ILE A 427 -3.10 -10.77 -17.22
C ILE A 427 -3.54 -10.43 -18.66
N PRO A 428 -3.61 -11.40 -19.59
CA PRO A 428 -4.07 -11.15 -20.95
C PRO A 428 -5.52 -10.65 -21.01
N ARG A 429 -5.78 -9.65 -21.88
CA ARG A 429 -7.14 -9.16 -22.17
C ARG A 429 -8.05 -10.31 -22.63
N GLY A 430 -9.18 -10.48 -21.95
CA GLY A 430 -10.16 -11.53 -22.23
C GLY A 430 -9.87 -12.87 -21.55
N ALA A 431 -8.84 -12.98 -20.71
CA ALA A 431 -8.63 -14.16 -19.87
C ALA A 431 -9.67 -14.27 -18.73
N THR A 432 -9.99 -15.50 -18.34
CA THR A 432 -10.82 -15.77 -17.16
C THR A 432 -10.02 -15.48 -15.89
N VAL A 433 -10.59 -14.68 -14.98
CA VAL A 433 -9.98 -14.35 -13.68
C VAL A 433 -10.95 -14.67 -12.55
N VAL A 434 -10.49 -15.45 -11.56
CA VAL A 434 -11.14 -15.66 -10.27
C VAL A 434 -10.46 -14.76 -9.25
N PHE A 435 -11.23 -13.95 -8.53
CA PHE A 435 -10.71 -13.02 -7.53
C PHE A 435 -10.90 -13.55 -6.10
N VAL A 436 -9.80 -13.68 -5.36
CA VAL A 436 -9.75 -14.12 -3.96
C VAL A 436 -9.42 -12.89 -3.10
N PHE A 437 -10.43 -12.06 -2.86
CA PHE A 437 -10.32 -10.89 -1.99
C PHE A 437 -10.72 -11.23 -0.55
N GLY A 438 -9.87 -10.84 0.40
CA GLY A 438 -10.19 -10.92 1.83
C GLY A 438 -9.05 -11.52 2.63
N GLU A 439 -8.18 -10.67 3.14
CA GLU A 439 -7.22 -11.02 4.20
C GLU A 439 -7.96 -11.41 5.49
N ILE A 440 -7.26 -11.94 6.49
CA ILE A 440 -7.83 -12.26 7.81
C ILE A 440 -8.56 -11.03 8.41
N ASP A 441 -7.95 -9.85 8.33
CA ASP A 441 -8.49 -8.56 8.78
C ASP A 441 -9.79 -8.11 8.06
N CYS A 442 -10.03 -8.61 6.84
CA CYS A 442 -11.10 -8.08 5.98
C CYS A 442 -12.52 -8.55 6.38
N ARG A 443 -12.62 -9.51 7.31
CA ARG A 443 -13.81 -10.34 7.55
C ARG A 443 -14.91 -9.62 8.34
N GLU A 444 -14.54 -8.86 9.38
CA GLU A 444 -15.48 -7.95 10.05
C GLU A 444 -15.68 -6.66 9.24
N GLY A 445 -14.61 -6.12 8.65
CA GLY A 445 -14.62 -4.82 7.99
C GLY A 445 -15.61 -4.71 6.83
N LEU A 446 -15.85 -5.79 6.08
CA LEU A 446 -16.84 -5.79 5.00
C LEU A 446 -18.27 -5.64 5.55
N LEU A 447 -18.66 -6.47 6.54
CA LEU A 447 -19.99 -6.39 7.17
C LEU A 447 -20.19 -5.04 7.85
N VAL A 448 -19.23 -4.59 8.66
CA VAL A 448 -19.34 -3.33 9.41
C VAL A 448 -19.35 -2.10 8.48
N ALA A 449 -18.79 -2.18 7.28
CA ALA A 449 -18.90 -1.12 6.28
C ALA A 449 -20.27 -1.10 5.58
N VAL A 450 -20.87 -2.27 5.30
CA VAL A 450 -22.25 -2.37 4.78
C VAL A 450 -23.27 -1.95 5.84
N GLU A 451 -23.15 -2.45 7.08
CA GLU A 451 -23.99 -2.09 8.24
C GLU A 451 -23.91 -0.57 8.57
N LYS A 452 -22.85 0.13 8.16
CA LYS A 452 -22.67 1.59 8.33
C LYS A 452 -22.86 2.38 7.03
N CYS A 453 -23.49 1.79 6.01
CA CYS A 453 -23.80 2.40 4.71
C CYS A 453 -22.59 3.09 4.04
N ARG A 454 -21.38 2.57 4.24
CA ARG A 454 -20.15 3.13 3.66
C ARG A 454 -19.98 2.79 2.18
N TYR A 455 -20.67 1.74 1.73
CA TYR A 455 -20.65 1.22 0.36
C TYR A 455 -22.11 1.05 -0.10
N GLU A 456 -22.43 1.48 -1.32
CA GLU A 456 -23.82 1.45 -1.85
C GLU A 456 -24.21 0.07 -2.41
N VAL A 457 -23.26 -0.69 -2.93
CA VAL A 457 -23.46 -2.01 -3.55
C VAL A 457 -22.28 -2.95 -3.30
N VAL A 458 -22.60 -4.23 -3.11
CA VAL A 458 -21.66 -5.36 -3.08
C VAL A 458 -22.17 -6.42 -4.06
N PRO A 459 -21.37 -6.90 -5.02
CA PRO A 459 -21.77 -7.98 -5.92
C PRO A 459 -21.87 -9.32 -5.18
N SER A 460 -22.57 -10.31 -5.76
CA SER A 460 -22.74 -11.65 -5.17
C SER A 460 -21.40 -12.27 -4.74
N ALA A 461 -21.18 -12.39 -3.43
CA ALA A 461 -19.93 -12.81 -2.83
C ALA A 461 -20.07 -14.22 -2.22
N PHE A 462 -19.22 -15.16 -2.64
CA PHE A 462 -19.12 -16.47 -2.01
C PHE A 462 -18.22 -16.37 -0.77
N ILE A 463 -18.73 -16.82 0.37
CA ILE A 463 -18.07 -16.72 1.68
C ILE A 463 -17.56 -18.09 2.08
N HIS A 464 -16.24 -18.25 2.07
CA HIS A 464 -15.57 -19.46 2.55
C HIS A 464 -15.57 -19.52 4.10
N PRO A 465 -15.84 -20.68 4.70
CA PRO A 465 -15.70 -20.89 6.15
C PRO A 465 -14.26 -20.66 6.64
N ILE A 466 -14.07 -20.27 7.91
CA ILE A 466 -12.73 -20.27 8.52
C ILE A 466 -12.38 -21.70 8.94
N VAL A 467 -11.27 -22.26 8.48
CA VAL A 467 -10.85 -23.60 8.90
C VAL A 467 -10.25 -23.55 10.32
N PRO A 468 -10.69 -24.43 11.24
CA PRO A 468 -10.24 -24.45 12.64
C PRO A 468 -8.92 -25.20 12.79
N VAL A 469 -7.89 -24.62 12.17
CA VAL A 469 -6.58 -25.21 11.95
C VAL A 469 -5.85 -25.47 13.29
N LEU A 470 -5.68 -24.45 14.14
CA LEU A 470 -5.03 -24.59 15.45
C LEU A 470 -5.97 -25.26 16.47
N ASP A 471 -5.43 -26.15 17.31
CA ASP A 471 -6.20 -26.86 18.35
C ASP A 471 -6.72 -25.89 19.42
N GLU A 472 -5.94 -24.88 19.78
CA GLU A 472 -6.22 -23.88 20.81
C GLU A 472 -7.42 -22.99 20.45
N THR A 473 -7.47 -22.51 19.20
CA THR A 473 -8.51 -21.57 18.73
C THR A 473 -9.69 -22.26 18.06
N ARG A 474 -9.62 -23.59 17.80
CA ARG A 474 -10.66 -24.39 17.13
C ARG A 474 -12.08 -24.10 17.58
N HIS A 475 -12.30 -24.08 18.90
CA HIS A 475 -13.62 -23.85 19.48
C HIS A 475 -14.15 -22.43 19.23
N ILE A 476 -13.27 -21.42 19.21
CA ILE A 476 -13.58 -20.03 18.85
C ILE A 476 -13.92 -19.94 17.36
N VAL A 477 -13.12 -20.58 16.50
CA VAL A 477 -13.32 -20.60 15.04
C VAL A 477 -14.64 -21.28 14.66
N GLN A 478 -14.99 -22.41 15.30
CA GLN A 478 -16.27 -23.09 15.09
C GLN A 478 -17.48 -22.30 15.63
N LEU A 479 -17.31 -21.51 16.69
CA LEU A 479 -18.35 -20.58 17.14
C LEU A 479 -18.51 -19.42 16.15
N TYR A 480 -17.40 -18.83 15.70
CA TYR A 480 -17.37 -17.77 14.71
C TYR A 480 -18.05 -18.19 13.40
N ASN A 481 -17.69 -19.36 12.85
CA ASN A 481 -18.30 -19.86 11.60
C ASN A 481 -19.82 -19.95 11.70
N ARG A 482 -20.37 -20.52 12.78
CA ARG A 482 -21.83 -20.64 12.94
C ARG A 482 -22.52 -19.27 13.04
N LEU A 483 -21.93 -18.32 13.76
CA LEU A 483 -22.45 -16.95 13.87
C LEU A 483 -22.35 -16.19 12.55
N PHE A 484 -21.25 -16.35 11.81
CA PHE A 484 -21.02 -15.70 10.53
C PHE A 484 -21.88 -16.31 9.41
N GLN A 485 -22.01 -17.64 9.36
CA GLN A 485 -22.93 -18.36 8.47
C GLN A 485 -24.37 -17.87 8.66
N ALA A 486 -24.85 -17.73 9.90
CA ALA A 486 -26.18 -17.20 10.19
C ALA A 486 -26.36 -15.75 9.69
N LYS A 487 -25.35 -14.88 9.85
CA LYS A 487 -25.35 -13.52 9.23
C LYS A 487 -25.36 -13.58 7.70
N VAL A 488 -24.57 -14.47 7.09
CA VAL A 488 -24.45 -14.61 5.63
C VAL A 488 -25.74 -15.16 5.01
N GLN A 489 -26.39 -16.14 5.65
CA GLN A 489 -27.70 -16.67 5.23
C GLN A 489 -28.84 -15.64 5.32
N GLY A 490 -28.67 -14.59 6.13
CA GLY A 490 -29.57 -13.42 6.15
C GLY A 490 -29.32 -12.40 5.04
N SER A 491 -28.30 -12.58 4.20
CA SER A 491 -27.93 -11.68 3.11
C SER A 491 -28.43 -12.21 1.76
N THR A 492 -28.97 -11.33 0.92
CA THR A 492 -29.26 -11.61 -0.49
C THR A 492 -28.01 -11.50 -1.39
N LEU A 493 -26.92 -10.94 -0.87
CA LEU A 493 -25.68 -10.64 -1.61
C LEU A 493 -24.50 -11.56 -1.24
N CYS A 494 -24.63 -12.37 -0.18
CA CYS A 494 -23.56 -13.24 0.29
C CYS A 494 -24.02 -14.69 0.32
N HIS A 495 -23.23 -15.61 -0.24
CA HIS A 495 -23.57 -17.03 -0.34
C HIS A 495 -22.54 -17.84 0.46
N TRP A 496 -22.97 -18.53 1.51
CA TRP A 496 -22.09 -19.38 2.31
C TRP A 496 -21.70 -20.63 1.53
N MET A 497 -20.42 -21.00 1.55
CA MET A 497 -19.93 -22.23 0.93
C MET A 497 -20.16 -23.42 1.87
N ASP A 498 -20.98 -24.38 1.45
CA ASP A 498 -21.58 -25.43 2.29
C ASP A 498 -20.70 -26.70 2.47
N PHE A 499 -19.53 -26.76 1.81
CA PHE A 499 -18.63 -27.91 1.92
C PHE A 499 -17.79 -27.97 3.22
N PHE A 500 -17.93 -27.00 4.13
CA PHE A 500 -17.09 -26.90 5.34
C PHE A 500 -16.96 -28.22 6.12
N ASP A 501 -18.09 -28.81 6.50
CA ASP A 501 -18.12 -29.98 7.37
C ASP A 501 -17.57 -31.24 6.67
N SER A 502 -17.49 -31.24 5.33
CA SER A 502 -16.86 -32.32 4.55
C SER A 502 -15.32 -32.27 4.58
N LEU A 503 -14.72 -31.15 4.99
CA LEU A 503 -13.28 -31.01 5.20
C LEU A 503 -12.80 -31.51 6.58
N LEU A 504 -13.72 -31.97 7.43
CA LEU A 504 -13.44 -32.34 8.81
C LEU A 504 -13.62 -33.84 9.07
N THR A 505 -12.76 -34.37 9.93
CA THR A 505 -12.95 -35.67 10.58
C THR A 505 -14.14 -35.63 11.54
N PRO A 506 -14.68 -36.80 11.98
CA PRO A 506 -15.75 -36.88 12.99
C PRO A 506 -15.43 -36.25 14.36
N TYR A 507 -14.18 -35.83 14.60
CA TYR A 507 -13.75 -35.09 15.80
C TYR A 507 -13.60 -33.57 15.55
N ASN A 508 -14.15 -33.08 14.44
CA ASN A 508 -14.02 -31.71 13.93
C ASN A 508 -12.56 -31.21 13.78
N LYS A 509 -11.61 -32.13 13.60
CA LYS A 509 -10.22 -31.85 13.20
C LYS A 509 -10.08 -31.97 11.69
N VAL A 510 -9.17 -31.19 11.09
CA VAL A 510 -8.71 -31.45 9.72
C VAL A 510 -8.05 -32.85 9.67
N PRO A 511 -8.29 -33.69 8.64
CA PRO A 511 -7.65 -34.99 8.52
C PRO A 511 -6.11 -34.85 8.42
N PRO A 512 -5.32 -35.59 9.23
CA PRO A 512 -3.86 -35.48 9.16
C PRO A 512 -3.34 -36.09 7.86
N THR A 513 -2.75 -35.26 7.00
CA THR A 513 -1.95 -35.74 5.86
C THR A 513 -0.62 -36.31 6.40
N PRO A 514 -0.24 -37.55 6.07
CA PRO A 514 1.03 -38.11 6.55
C PRO A 514 2.22 -37.24 6.12
N GLY A 515 2.99 -36.75 7.10
CA GLY A 515 4.19 -35.94 6.86
C GLY A 515 3.95 -34.43 6.63
N VAL A 516 2.72 -33.91 6.72
CA VAL A 516 2.45 -32.46 6.60
C VAL A 516 1.86 -31.91 7.90
N ASP A 517 2.53 -30.90 8.47
CA ASP A 517 1.98 -30.11 9.57
C ASP A 517 0.94 -29.12 9.04
N LEU A 518 -0.32 -29.58 8.98
CA LEU A 518 -1.45 -28.80 8.49
C LEU A 518 -1.79 -27.57 9.36
N THR A 519 -1.05 -27.27 10.44
CA THR A 519 -1.21 -25.98 11.16
C THR A 519 -0.95 -24.75 10.28
N GLY A 520 -0.31 -24.93 9.11
CA GLY A 520 -0.15 -23.89 8.08
C GLY A 520 -1.14 -23.94 6.90
N ILE A 521 -1.81 -25.07 6.62
CA ILE A 521 -2.69 -25.23 5.45
C ILE A 521 -4.07 -25.82 5.81
N LEU A 522 -5.07 -24.95 5.80
CA LEU A 522 -6.20 -25.08 4.88
C LEU A 522 -6.95 -23.74 4.81
N MET A 523 -6.61 -22.90 3.83
CA MET A 523 -7.34 -21.65 3.53
C MET A 523 -7.55 -21.55 2.02
N VAL A 524 -8.58 -22.28 1.57
CA VAL A 524 -9.36 -22.00 0.36
C VAL A 524 -10.30 -20.82 0.64
#